data_AF-A0A519W3B1-F1
#
_entry.id   AF-A0A519W3B1-F1
#
_cell.length_a   1.000
_cell.length_b   1.000
_cell.length_c   1.000
_cell.angle_alpha   90.00
_cell.angle_beta   90.00
_cell.angle_gamma   90.00
#
_symmetry.space_group_name_H-M   'P 1'
#
loop_
_entity.id
_entity.type
_entity.pdbx_description
1 polymer ?
#
loop_
_entity_poly.entity_id
_entity_poly.type
_entity_poly.pdbx_seq_one_letter_code
_entity_poly.pdbx_strand_id
1 'polypeptide(L)'
;MPNLPTLNNNPCEKSELPVSNANALLHVPTISTEVTSLEGHAANSFTEYGMAIINTGTTTIAQDPYTNNDPNNPGTVTITIPPAGDYLASAHSHPDHGAAPPSVTDFYADLKDAKNYPTFQAGFVFANNGTKYAFVVNDRAKAEAFLLAYPFVSNTTPDGRMFNENSQVGRDFINILKDYMQGRLPSYSGNSQNDGLESAYAEILQRYDTGISLAKTDANGNLNSLH
;
A
#
# COMPACT_ATOMS: atom_id res chain seq x y z
N MET A 1 23.91 35.97 3.27
CA MET A 1 23.31 34.69 3.65
C MET A 1 23.55 33.73 2.50
N PRO A 2 24.12 32.53 2.70
CA PRO A 2 24.28 31.57 1.63
C PRO A 2 22.91 31.04 1.21
N ASN A 3 22.64 31.02 -0.10
CA ASN A 3 21.44 30.41 -0.66
C ASN A 3 21.42 28.92 -0.33
N LEU A 4 20.44 28.51 0.47
CA LEU A 4 20.09 27.09 0.61
C LEU A 4 19.53 26.61 -0.74
N PRO A 5 19.91 25.42 -1.22
CA PRO A 5 19.23 24.80 -2.35
C PRO A 5 17.76 24.66 -2.00
N THR A 6 16.87 25.07 -2.89
CA THR A 6 15.44 24.77 -2.79
C THR A 6 15.27 23.25 -2.95
N LEU A 7 15.33 22.52 -1.84
CA LEU A 7 14.82 21.15 -1.78
C LEU A 7 13.34 21.24 -2.16
N ASN A 8 13.02 20.64 -3.30
CA ASN A 8 11.65 20.53 -3.75
C ASN A 8 10.89 19.67 -2.71
N ASN A 9 10.18 20.35 -1.82
CA ASN A 9 9.49 19.76 -0.68
C ASN A 9 8.02 19.44 -1.00
N ASN A 10 7.60 19.57 -2.26
CA ASN A 10 6.25 19.22 -2.67
C ASN A 10 6.09 17.68 -2.67
N PRO A 11 5.30 17.09 -1.76
CA PRO A 11 5.10 15.65 -1.70
C PRO A 11 4.47 15.08 -2.98
N CYS A 12 3.59 15.84 -3.65
CA CYS A 12 2.95 15.44 -4.89
C CYS A 12 3.98 15.27 -6.02
N GLU A 13 4.98 16.16 -6.10
CA GLU A 13 6.05 16.07 -7.11
C GLU A 13 7.01 14.91 -6.83
N LYS A 14 7.17 14.51 -5.56
CA LYS A 14 7.99 13.35 -5.19
C LYS A 14 7.34 12.01 -5.52
N SER A 15 6.00 11.93 -5.46
CA SER A 15 5.27 10.70 -5.73
C SER A 15 4.89 10.53 -7.20
N GLU A 16 4.92 11.58 -8.02
CA GLU A 16 4.44 11.55 -9.41
C GLU A 16 5.10 10.46 -10.26
N LEU A 17 6.44 10.45 -10.36
CA LEU A 17 7.16 9.45 -11.16
C LEU A 17 7.04 8.03 -10.58
N PRO A 18 7.25 7.79 -9.27
CA PRO A 18 7.01 6.47 -8.68
C PRO A 18 5.59 5.94 -8.91
N VAL A 19 4.57 6.77 -8.74
CA VAL A 19 3.16 6.37 -8.96
C VAL A 19 2.91 6.09 -10.44
N SER A 20 3.49 6.87 -11.36
CA SER A 20 3.42 6.60 -12.80
C SER A 20 4.04 5.24 -13.16
N ASN A 21 5.19 4.90 -12.56
CA ASN A 21 5.84 3.61 -12.76
C ASN A 21 4.99 2.45 -12.20
N ALA A 22 4.43 2.60 -11.00
CA ALA A 22 3.51 1.62 -10.42
C ALA A 22 2.25 1.46 -11.27
N ASN A 23 1.71 2.55 -11.82
CA ASN A 23 0.58 2.51 -12.75
C ASN A 23 0.93 1.77 -14.05
N ALA A 24 2.11 2.03 -14.61
CA ALA A 24 2.58 1.32 -15.80
C ALA A 24 2.75 -0.19 -15.51
N LEU A 25 3.29 -0.54 -14.34
CA LEU A 25 3.45 -1.93 -13.89
C LEU A 25 2.10 -2.66 -13.80
N LEU A 26 1.10 -2.03 -13.18
CA LEU A 26 -0.26 -2.56 -13.03
C LEU A 26 -0.95 -2.84 -14.37
N HIS A 27 -0.57 -2.13 -15.44
CA HIS A 27 -1.14 -2.24 -16.78
C HIS A 27 -0.25 -3.00 -17.78
N VAL A 28 0.79 -3.69 -17.30
CA VAL A 28 1.64 -4.51 -18.19
C VAL A 28 0.77 -5.62 -18.83
N PRO A 29 0.75 -5.74 -20.17
CA PRO A 29 -0.11 -6.73 -20.84
C PRO A 29 0.18 -8.19 -20.45
N THR A 30 1.43 -8.51 -20.11
CA THR A 30 1.85 -9.87 -19.76
C THR A 30 1.39 -10.32 -18.37
N ILE A 31 0.80 -9.44 -17.55
CA ILE A 31 0.25 -9.78 -16.23
C ILE A 31 -1.27 -9.61 -16.14
N SER A 32 -1.93 -9.27 -17.26
CA SER A 32 -3.35 -8.89 -17.24
C SER A 32 -4.26 -10.03 -16.77
N THR A 33 -3.90 -11.28 -17.08
CA THR A 33 -4.68 -12.46 -16.67
C THR A 33 -4.69 -12.60 -15.16
N GLU A 34 -3.54 -12.46 -14.51
CA GLU A 34 -3.36 -12.57 -13.07
C GLU A 34 -4.00 -11.37 -12.35
N VAL A 35 -3.88 -10.17 -12.91
CA VAL A 35 -4.59 -8.96 -12.44
C VAL A 35 -6.10 -9.19 -12.45
N THR A 36 -6.68 -9.66 -13.56
CA THR A 36 -8.11 -9.97 -13.64
C THR A 36 -8.53 -11.11 -12.72
N SER A 37 -7.67 -12.12 -12.53
CA SER A 37 -7.90 -13.20 -11.56
C SER A 37 -8.02 -12.62 -10.13
N LEU A 38 -7.09 -11.74 -9.75
CA LEU A 38 -7.06 -11.12 -8.43
C LEU A 38 -8.26 -10.17 -8.19
N GLU A 39 -8.69 -9.43 -9.21
CA GLU A 39 -9.96 -8.67 -9.19
C GLU A 39 -11.16 -9.59 -8.95
N GLY A 40 -11.20 -10.73 -9.66
CA GLY A 40 -12.22 -11.75 -9.49
C GLY A 40 -12.24 -12.33 -8.08
N HIS A 41 -11.07 -12.57 -7.48
CA HIS A 41 -10.95 -13.01 -6.10
C HIS A 41 -11.46 -11.96 -5.10
N ALA A 42 -11.04 -10.70 -5.25
CA ALA A 42 -11.51 -9.61 -4.40
C ALA A 42 -13.05 -9.50 -4.41
N ALA A 43 -13.67 -9.66 -5.58
CA ALA A 43 -15.12 -9.52 -5.73
C ALA A 43 -15.93 -10.74 -5.22
N ASN A 44 -15.36 -11.95 -5.26
CA ASN A 44 -16.15 -13.18 -5.12
C ASN A 44 -15.65 -14.16 -4.05
N SER A 45 -14.46 -13.96 -3.48
CA SER A 45 -13.84 -14.91 -2.56
C SER A 45 -13.97 -14.46 -1.11
N PHE A 46 -14.07 -15.43 -0.20
CA PHE A 46 -14.01 -15.15 1.24
C PHE A 46 -12.56 -15.07 1.75
N THR A 47 -11.58 -15.64 1.03
CA THR A 47 -10.17 -15.60 1.39
C THR A 47 -9.42 -14.58 0.56
N GLU A 48 -8.35 -14.01 1.11
CA GLU A 48 -7.39 -13.22 0.35
C GLU A 48 -6.53 -14.10 -0.56
N TYR A 49 -6.18 -13.55 -1.72
CA TYR A 49 -5.27 -14.11 -2.71
C TYR A 49 -4.15 -13.11 -2.97
N GLY A 50 -2.98 -13.56 -3.40
CA GLY A 50 -1.90 -12.66 -3.74
C GLY A 50 -0.94 -13.22 -4.78
N MET A 51 -0.16 -12.33 -5.39
CA MET A 51 0.81 -12.60 -6.44
C MET A 51 2.05 -11.74 -6.26
N ALA A 52 3.20 -12.25 -6.69
CA ALA A 52 4.41 -11.47 -6.85
C ALA A 52 4.52 -11.02 -8.31
N ILE A 53 4.85 -9.76 -8.56
CA ILE A 53 5.19 -9.26 -9.91
C ILE A 53 6.70 -9.17 -9.99
N ILE A 54 7.28 -9.89 -10.96
CA ILE A 54 8.73 -9.97 -11.15
C ILE A 54 9.14 -9.61 -12.58
N ASN A 55 10.38 -9.19 -12.77
CA ASN A 55 11.01 -9.09 -14.09
C ASN A 55 12.05 -10.20 -14.25
N THR A 56 11.89 -11.01 -15.29
CA THR A 56 12.81 -12.13 -15.60
C THR A 56 14.04 -11.70 -16.42
N GLY A 57 14.27 -10.40 -16.55
CA GLY A 57 15.32 -9.78 -17.38
C GLY A 57 14.86 -9.42 -18.79
N THR A 58 13.83 -10.11 -19.31
CA THR A 58 13.23 -9.80 -20.63
C THR A 58 11.76 -9.46 -20.54
N THR A 59 11.07 -9.94 -19.50
CA THR A 59 9.62 -9.89 -19.42
C THR A 59 9.19 -9.70 -17.98
N THR A 60 8.24 -8.79 -17.77
CA THR A 60 7.52 -8.70 -16.51
C THR A 60 6.43 -9.75 -16.49
N ILE A 61 6.40 -10.58 -15.44
CA ILE A 61 5.37 -11.58 -15.23
C ILE A 61 4.80 -11.44 -13.81
N ALA A 62 3.57 -11.86 -13.62
CA ALA A 62 3.04 -12.12 -12.29
C ALA A 62 3.19 -13.62 -12.02
N GLN A 63 3.69 -13.96 -10.84
CA GLN A 63 3.81 -15.32 -10.39
C GLN A 63 2.96 -15.50 -9.14
N ASP A 64 2.10 -16.52 -9.21
CA ASP A 64 1.30 -16.94 -8.08
C ASP A 64 2.16 -17.51 -6.96
N PRO A 65 1.80 -17.13 -5.74
CA PRO A 65 1.55 -18.07 -4.69
C PRO A 65 0.12 -17.84 -4.24
N TYR A 66 -0.85 -18.41 -4.95
CA TYR A 66 -2.19 -18.49 -4.38
C TYR A 66 -2.08 -19.12 -2.98
N THR A 67 -2.76 -18.46 -2.05
CA THR A 67 -2.51 -18.45 -0.61
C THR A 67 -2.49 -19.82 0.04
N ASN A 68 -2.03 -19.87 1.30
CA ASN A 68 -2.62 -20.86 2.19
C ASN A 68 -4.10 -20.49 2.28
N ASN A 69 -4.97 -21.18 1.53
CA ASN A 69 -6.42 -21.09 1.66
C ASN A 69 -6.82 -21.62 3.06
N ASP A 70 -6.31 -21.02 4.13
CA ASP A 70 -6.59 -21.39 5.50
C ASP A 70 -7.96 -20.81 5.82
N PRO A 71 -9.02 -21.66 5.86
CA PRO A 71 -10.36 -21.17 6.16
C PRO A 71 -10.46 -20.56 7.57
N ASN A 72 -9.46 -20.78 8.44
CA ASN A 72 -9.39 -20.23 9.79
C ASN A 72 -8.68 -18.87 9.85
N ASN A 73 -8.00 -18.46 8.77
CA ASN A 73 -7.38 -17.13 8.67
C ASN A 73 -7.59 -16.50 7.29
N PRO A 74 -8.85 -16.18 6.92
CA PRO A 74 -9.20 -15.74 5.58
C PRO A 74 -8.65 -14.35 5.19
N GLY A 75 -8.20 -13.55 6.17
CA GLY A 75 -7.71 -12.19 5.97
C GLY A 75 -6.19 -12.06 6.11
N THR A 76 -5.43 -13.07 5.70
CA THR A 76 -3.97 -13.01 5.67
C THR A 76 -3.46 -13.73 4.44
N VAL A 77 -2.60 -13.05 3.69
CA VAL A 77 -1.89 -13.57 2.52
C VAL A 77 -0.40 -13.68 2.81
N THR A 78 0.23 -14.76 2.35
CA THR A 78 1.70 -14.86 2.28
C THR A 78 2.12 -14.96 0.83
N ILE A 79 2.90 -13.99 0.37
CA ILE A 79 3.42 -13.99 -1.00
C ILE A 79 4.80 -14.66 -1.00
N THR A 80 4.89 -15.85 -1.60
CA THR A 80 6.17 -16.48 -1.94
C THR A 80 6.84 -15.72 -3.08
N ILE A 81 7.99 -15.10 -2.78
CA ILE A 81 8.78 -14.39 -3.77
C ILE A 81 9.62 -15.40 -4.56
N PRO A 82 9.56 -15.39 -5.89
CA PRO A 82 10.36 -16.29 -6.72
C PRO A 82 11.87 -16.09 -6.51
N PRO A 83 12.69 -17.16 -6.52
CA PRO A 83 14.13 -17.06 -6.27
C PRO A 83 14.93 -16.48 -7.45
N ALA A 84 14.31 -16.33 -8.63
CA ALA A 84 14.93 -15.79 -9.83
C ALA A 84 14.08 -14.63 -10.39
N GLY A 85 14.77 -13.60 -10.88
CA GLY A 85 14.16 -12.37 -11.37
C GLY A 85 14.17 -11.24 -10.34
N ASP A 86 13.92 -10.03 -10.82
CA ASP A 86 13.82 -8.83 -9.99
C ASP A 86 12.40 -8.72 -9.44
N TYR A 87 12.25 -8.73 -8.11
CA TYR A 87 10.95 -8.54 -7.48
C TYR A 87 10.54 -7.07 -7.56
N LEU A 88 9.47 -6.79 -8.31
CA LEU A 88 9.02 -5.43 -8.61
C LEU A 88 7.87 -5.00 -7.70
N ALA A 89 6.93 -5.89 -7.41
CA ALA A 89 5.77 -5.56 -6.59
C ALA A 89 5.09 -6.80 -5.99
N SER A 90 4.40 -6.59 -4.87
CA SER A 90 3.39 -7.49 -4.33
C SER A 90 2.01 -7.05 -4.80
N ALA A 91 1.06 -7.97 -4.89
CA ALA A 91 -0.35 -7.64 -5.03
C ALA A 91 -1.21 -8.64 -4.26
N HIS A 92 -2.27 -8.17 -3.61
CA HIS A 92 -3.27 -9.05 -2.99
C HIS A 92 -4.69 -8.48 -3.02
N SER A 93 -5.67 -9.34 -2.79
CA SER A 93 -7.08 -8.99 -2.76
C SER A 93 -7.56 -8.70 -1.34
N HIS A 94 -8.43 -7.71 -1.17
CA HIS A 94 -9.25 -7.50 0.03
C HIS A 94 -10.71 -7.89 -0.25
N PRO A 95 -11.22 -8.99 0.34
CA PRO A 95 -12.60 -9.44 0.19
C PRO A 95 -13.60 -8.57 0.98
N ASP A 96 -14.90 -8.86 0.85
CA ASP A 96 -16.01 -8.01 1.31
C ASP A 96 -16.22 -7.87 2.82
N HIS A 97 -15.46 -8.61 3.62
CA HIS A 97 -15.47 -8.55 5.09
C HIS A 97 -14.29 -7.76 5.69
N GLY A 98 -13.46 -7.16 4.84
CA GLY A 98 -12.38 -6.24 5.21
C GLY A 98 -12.65 -4.78 4.83
N ALA A 99 -11.75 -3.89 5.25
CA ALA A 99 -11.72 -2.52 4.72
C ALA A 99 -11.11 -2.52 3.30
N ALA A 100 -11.59 -1.63 2.43
CA ALA A 100 -11.06 -1.55 1.07
C ALA A 100 -9.60 -1.05 1.03
N PRO A 101 -9.20 0.01 1.78
CA PRO A 101 -7.80 0.44 1.82
C PRO A 101 -6.86 -0.59 2.48
N PRO A 102 -5.57 -0.55 2.17
CA PRO A 102 -4.55 -1.40 2.80
C PRO A 102 -4.51 -1.28 4.32
N SER A 103 -4.24 -2.38 5.00
CA SER A 103 -4.00 -2.46 6.44
C SER A 103 -2.59 -2.02 6.82
N VAL A 104 -2.34 -1.89 8.14
CA VAL A 104 -1.01 -1.54 8.63
C VAL A 104 -0.02 -2.69 8.41
N THR A 105 -0.48 -3.95 8.44
CA THR A 105 0.32 -5.10 8.02
C THR A 105 0.82 -4.97 6.59
N ASP A 106 -0.03 -4.52 5.66
CA ASP A 106 0.33 -4.32 4.26
C ASP A 106 1.42 -3.24 4.13
N PHE A 107 1.22 -2.10 4.80
CA PHE A 107 2.21 -1.03 4.83
C PHE A 107 3.58 -1.52 5.33
N TYR A 108 3.61 -2.28 6.42
CA TYR A 108 4.86 -2.83 6.95
C TYR A 108 5.45 -3.98 6.13
N ALA A 109 4.63 -4.71 5.37
CA ALA A 109 5.13 -5.67 4.40
C ALA A 109 5.89 -4.94 3.29
N ASP A 110 5.30 -3.87 2.75
CA ASP A 110 5.91 -3.08 1.67
C ASP A 110 7.17 -2.34 2.13
N LEU A 111 7.22 -1.85 3.38
CA LEU A 111 8.46 -1.31 3.96
C LEU A 111 9.57 -2.36 4.04
N LYS A 112 9.23 -3.60 4.42
CA LYS A 112 10.21 -4.70 4.50
C LYS A 112 10.67 -5.12 3.10
N ASP A 113 9.75 -5.18 2.15
CA ASP A 113 10.06 -5.52 0.77
C ASP A 113 10.93 -4.44 0.12
N ALA A 114 10.61 -3.16 0.34
CA ALA A 114 11.43 -2.04 -0.09
C ALA A 114 12.87 -2.12 0.47
N LYS A 115 13.03 -2.53 1.73
CA LYS A 115 14.34 -2.73 2.36
C LYS A 115 15.09 -3.96 1.81
N ASN A 116 14.40 -5.07 1.61
CA ASN A 116 15.03 -6.34 1.29
C ASN A 116 15.31 -6.52 -0.22
N TYR A 117 14.55 -5.83 -1.08
CA TYR A 117 14.59 -5.99 -2.52
C TYR A 117 14.82 -4.63 -3.21
N PRO A 118 16.04 -4.38 -3.73
CA PRO A 118 16.39 -3.11 -4.38
C PRO A 118 15.58 -2.77 -5.63
N THR A 119 14.78 -3.69 -6.15
CA THR A 119 13.93 -3.51 -7.33
C THR A 119 12.46 -3.32 -6.98
N PHE A 120 12.07 -3.51 -5.72
CA PHE A 120 10.68 -3.37 -5.28
C PHE A 120 10.22 -1.92 -5.38
N GLN A 121 9.02 -1.74 -5.93
CA GLN A 121 8.44 -0.45 -6.29
C GLN A 121 7.11 -0.19 -5.59
N ALA A 122 6.26 -1.21 -5.42
CA ALA A 122 4.93 -1.03 -4.83
C ALA A 122 4.32 -2.32 -4.28
N GLY A 123 3.41 -2.18 -3.31
CA GLY A 123 2.44 -3.22 -2.97
C GLY A 123 1.03 -2.79 -3.36
N PHE A 124 0.33 -3.65 -4.10
CA PHE A 124 -1.01 -3.38 -4.61
C PHE A 124 -2.09 -4.09 -3.80
N VAL A 125 -3.20 -3.40 -3.54
CA VAL A 125 -4.39 -3.98 -2.91
C VAL A 125 -5.58 -3.85 -3.84
N PHE A 126 -6.23 -4.96 -4.13
CA PHE A 126 -7.42 -5.06 -4.98
C PHE A 126 -8.64 -5.26 -4.09
N ALA A 127 -9.46 -4.22 -3.92
CA ALA A 127 -10.62 -4.27 -3.04
C ALA A 127 -11.86 -4.82 -3.75
N ASN A 128 -12.74 -5.47 -2.97
CA ASN A 128 -14.01 -6.04 -3.44
C ASN A 128 -14.93 -5.03 -4.17
N ASN A 129 -14.80 -3.74 -3.87
CA ASN A 129 -15.58 -2.66 -4.48
C ASN A 129 -14.99 -2.17 -5.82
N GLY A 130 -13.97 -2.85 -6.34
CA GLY A 130 -13.28 -2.52 -7.60
C GLY A 130 -12.18 -1.46 -7.46
N THR A 131 -12.01 -0.86 -6.28
CA THR A 131 -10.91 0.08 -6.04
C THR A 131 -9.59 -0.68 -5.97
N LYS A 132 -8.54 -0.14 -6.59
CA LYS A 132 -7.17 -0.60 -6.36
C LYS A 132 -6.37 0.47 -5.66
N TYR A 133 -5.61 0.06 -4.66
CA TYR A 133 -4.66 0.90 -3.93
C TYR A 133 -3.24 0.44 -4.21
N ALA A 134 -2.29 1.35 -4.00
CA ALA A 134 -0.88 1.01 -3.99
C ALA A 134 -0.15 1.78 -2.89
N PHE A 135 0.64 1.09 -2.07
CA PHE A 135 1.74 1.75 -1.38
C PHE A 135 2.93 1.77 -2.34
N VAL A 136 3.37 2.98 -2.70
CA VAL A 136 4.41 3.20 -3.71
C VAL A 136 5.67 3.72 -3.04
N VAL A 137 6.80 3.07 -3.32
CA VAL A 137 8.12 3.47 -2.79
C VAL A 137 8.64 4.68 -3.55
N ASN A 138 8.71 5.82 -2.85
CA ASN A 138 9.22 7.08 -3.37
C ASN A 138 10.70 7.28 -3.04
N ASP A 139 11.10 6.86 -1.83
CA ASP A 139 12.47 6.99 -1.32
C ASP A 139 12.78 5.81 -0.38
N ARG A 140 13.60 4.89 -0.86
CA ARG A 140 13.93 3.66 -0.11
C ARG A 140 14.72 3.94 1.17
N ALA A 141 15.64 4.91 1.16
CA ALA A 141 16.44 5.21 2.35
C ALA A 141 15.55 5.72 3.48
N LYS A 142 14.51 6.47 3.14
CA LYS A 142 13.49 6.91 4.10
C LYS A 142 12.56 5.78 4.56
N ALA A 143 12.16 4.89 3.66
CA ALA A 143 11.40 3.69 4.02
C ALA A 143 12.17 2.84 5.04
N GLU A 144 13.47 2.62 4.81
CA GLU A 144 14.34 1.90 5.73
C GLU A 144 14.51 2.63 7.07
N ALA A 145 14.70 3.96 7.04
CA ALA A 145 14.83 4.77 8.25
C ALA A 145 13.54 4.76 9.08
N PHE A 146 12.38 4.87 8.44
CA PHE A 146 11.08 4.78 9.10
C PHE A 146 10.89 3.41 9.74
N LEU A 147 11.14 2.32 9.01
CA LEU A 147 11.01 0.95 9.51
C LEU A 147 11.91 0.69 10.73
N LEU A 148 13.11 1.29 10.76
CA LEU A 148 14.03 1.21 11.90
C LEU A 148 13.53 2.01 13.11
N ALA A 149 13.04 3.23 12.90
CA ALA A 149 12.56 4.11 13.97
C ALA A 149 11.24 3.63 14.58
N TYR A 150 10.38 3.04 13.75
CA TYR A 150 9.03 2.59 14.11
C TYR A 150 8.86 1.11 13.75
N PRO A 151 9.37 0.16 14.55
CA PRO A 151 9.27 -1.25 14.21
C PRO A 151 7.84 -1.78 14.46
N PHE A 152 7.40 -2.71 13.58
CA PHE A 152 6.05 -3.30 13.55
C PHE A 152 5.51 -3.67 14.94
N VAL A 153 6.20 -4.56 15.67
CA VAL A 153 5.73 -5.12 16.95
C VAL A 153 5.39 -4.05 18.00
N SER A 154 6.07 -2.89 17.96
CA SER A 154 5.80 -1.80 18.92
C SER A 154 4.77 -0.77 18.42
N ASN A 155 4.48 -0.75 17.12
CA ASN A 155 3.67 0.28 16.48
C ASN A 155 2.36 -0.26 15.88
N THR A 156 2.07 -1.55 15.99
CA THR A 156 0.83 -2.15 15.49
C THR A 156 0.02 -2.84 16.59
N THR A 157 -1.27 -3.00 16.37
CA THR A 157 -2.11 -3.90 17.18
C THR A 157 -1.65 -5.36 17.01
N PRO A 158 -2.03 -6.28 17.93
CA PRO A 158 -1.64 -7.69 17.82
C PRO A 158 -2.10 -8.39 16.53
N ASP A 159 -3.22 -7.96 15.96
CA ASP A 159 -3.73 -8.45 14.66
C ASP A 159 -3.13 -7.72 13.45
N GLY A 160 -2.31 -6.68 13.67
CA GLY A 160 -1.64 -5.91 12.64
C GLY A 160 -2.56 -5.04 11.77
N ARG A 161 -3.87 -5.03 12.01
CA ARG A 161 -4.84 -4.31 11.17
C ARG A 161 -4.71 -2.79 11.30
N MET A 162 -4.29 -2.31 12.46
CA MET A 162 -4.21 -0.89 12.82
C MET A 162 -2.89 -0.56 13.51
N PHE A 163 -2.56 0.73 13.55
CA PHE A 163 -1.46 1.21 14.38
C PHE A 163 -1.85 1.11 15.86
N ASN A 164 -0.87 0.82 16.70
CA ASN A 164 -1.02 0.84 18.15
C ASN A 164 -1.23 2.28 18.64
N GLU A 165 -2.40 2.59 19.19
CA GLU A 165 -2.73 3.93 19.71
C GLU A 165 -1.85 4.39 20.88
N ASN A 166 -1.01 3.51 21.46
CA ASN A 166 -0.01 3.90 22.46
C ASN A 166 1.33 4.32 21.83
N SER A 167 1.54 4.04 20.54
CA SER A 167 2.73 4.51 19.80
C SER A 167 2.55 5.95 19.32
N GLN A 168 3.65 6.63 19.01
CA GLN A 168 3.56 8.00 18.50
C GLN A 168 2.83 8.06 17.15
N VAL A 169 3.26 7.24 16.18
CA VAL A 169 2.63 7.17 14.85
C VAL A 169 1.17 6.75 14.96
N GLY A 170 0.86 5.78 15.83
CA GLY A 170 -0.50 5.31 15.99
C GLY A 170 -1.43 6.31 16.66
N ARG A 171 -0.96 7.11 17.62
CA ARG A 171 -1.77 8.23 18.14
C ARG A 171 -2.13 9.21 17.03
N ASP A 172 -1.16 9.61 16.23
CA ASP A 172 -1.37 10.57 15.14
C ASP A 172 -2.35 9.99 14.11
N PHE A 173 -2.13 8.76 13.67
CA PHE A 173 -3.03 8.04 12.73
C PHE A 173 -4.47 7.96 13.25
N ILE A 174 -4.66 7.50 14.49
CA ILE A 174 -5.98 7.28 15.08
C ILE A 174 -6.70 8.60 15.34
N ASN A 175 -5.98 9.68 15.68
CA ASN A 175 -6.58 11.00 15.84
C ASN A 175 -7.16 11.51 14.52
N ILE A 176 -6.40 11.42 13.41
CA ILE A 176 -6.86 11.84 12.08
C ILE A 176 -8.08 11.01 11.65
N LEU A 177 -7.99 9.69 11.80
CA LEU A 177 -9.10 8.78 11.49
C LEU A 177 -10.37 9.15 12.28
N LYS A 178 -10.25 9.35 13.60
CA LYS A 178 -11.38 9.72 14.46
C LYS A 178 -11.93 11.10 14.11
N ASP A 179 -11.10 12.09 13.83
CA ASP A 179 -11.53 13.44 13.46
C ASP A 179 -12.29 13.45 12.14
N TYR A 180 -11.85 12.64 11.16
CA TYR A 180 -12.55 12.44 9.89
C TYR A 180 -13.90 11.74 10.11
N MET A 181 -13.90 10.61 10.84
CA MET A 181 -15.13 9.84 11.12
C MET A 181 -16.16 10.59 11.98
N GLN A 182 -15.74 11.58 12.78
CA GLN A 182 -16.64 12.40 13.61
C GLN A 182 -17.20 13.61 12.87
N GLY A 183 -16.85 13.83 11.60
CA GLY A 183 -17.45 14.90 10.80
C GLY A 183 -17.01 16.31 11.22
N ARG A 184 -15.83 16.46 11.87
CA ARG A 184 -15.39 17.77 12.39
C ARG A 184 -15.03 18.78 11.30
N LEU A 185 -14.97 18.36 10.04
CA LEU A 185 -14.75 19.21 8.86
C LEU A 185 -15.92 19.08 7.87
N PRO A 186 -16.97 19.91 7.99
CA PRO A 186 -18.24 19.77 7.26
C PRO A 186 -18.16 19.75 5.73
N SER A 187 -17.01 20.12 5.16
CA SER A 187 -16.80 20.27 3.71
C SER A 187 -15.91 19.19 3.09
N TYR A 188 -15.15 18.44 3.89
CA TYR A 188 -14.13 17.50 3.42
C TYR A 188 -14.13 16.14 4.14
N SER A 189 -14.88 15.99 5.25
CA SER A 189 -14.99 14.70 5.93
C SER A 189 -16.28 13.97 5.56
N GLY A 190 -16.15 12.80 4.93
CA GLY A 190 -17.23 11.82 4.81
C GLY A 190 -17.33 10.95 6.08
N ASN A 191 -18.53 10.43 6.39
CA ASN A 191 -18.69 9.39 7.43
C ASN A 191 -18.30 7.99 6.90
N SER A 192 -17.22 7.93 6.11
CA SER A 192 -16.73 6.73 5.44
C SER A 192 -15.45 6.27 6.13
N GLN A 193 -15.42 5.01 6.58
CA GLN A 193 -14.22 4.42 7.18
C GLN A 193 -13.05 4.41 6.19
N ASN A 194 -13.33 4.16 4.90
CA ASN A 194 -12.30 4.12 3.86
C ASN A 194 -11.62 5.48 3.70
N ASP A 195 -12.41 6.54 3.56
CA ASP A 195 -11.90 7.90 3.41
C ASP A 195 -11.09 8.34 4.65
N GLY A 196 -11.53 7.92 5.85
CA GLY A 196 -10.80 8.18 7.09
C GLY A 196 -9.45 7.46 7.14
N LEU A 197 -9.39 6.21 6.67
CA LEU A 197 -8.14 5.45 6.56
C LEU A 197 -7.21 6.05 5.49
N GLU A 198 -7.76 6.37 4.31
CA GLU A 198 -7.04 7.04 3.22
C GLU A 198 -6.41 8.36 3.68
N SER A 199 -7.20 9.20 4.36
CA SER A 199 -6.74 10.49 4.90
C SER A 199 -5.69 10.31 5.99
N ALA A 200 -5.90 9.35 6.90
CA ALA A 200 -4.93 9.07 7.96
C ALA A 200 -3.60 8.60 7.38
N TYR A 201 -3.61 7.71 6.38
CA TYR A 201 -2.39 7.29 5.68
C TYR A 201 -1.72 8.44 4.96
N ALA A 202 -2.44 9.20 4.13
CA ALA A 202 -1.85 10.32 3.38
C ALA A 202 -1.07 11.28 4.29
N GLU A 203 -1.68 11.66 5.43
CA GLU A 203 -1.07 12.55 6.41
C GLU A 203 0.11 11.90 7.15
N ILE A 204 -0.01 10.66 7.65
CA ILE A 204 1.13 10.05 8.38
C ILE A 204 2.31 9.75 7.47
N LEU A 205 2.07 9.34 6.23
CA LEU A 205 3.13 9.03 5.27
C LEU A 205 3.93 10.29 4.96
N GLN A 206 3.25 11.43 4.84
CA GLN A 206 3.88 12.73 4.67
C GLN A 206 4.55 13.24 5.95
N ARG A 207 3.84 13.24 7.09
CA ARG A 207 4.33 13.78 8.37
C ARG A 207 5.61 13.12 8.83
N TYR A 208 5.71 11.80 8.66
CA TYR A 208 6.86 11.02 9.06
C TYR A 208 7.88 10.82 7.94
N ASP A 209 7.66 11.44 6.77
CA ASP A 209 8.52 11.37 5.59
C ASP A 209 8.95 9.93 5.31
N THR A 210 7.97 9.03 5.24
CA THR A 210 8.17 7.57 5.31
C THR A 210 8.86 7.01 4.07
N GLY A 211 9.02 7.80 3.01
CA GLY A 211 9.52 7.32 1.73
C GLY A 211 8.53 6.45 0.95
N ILE A 212 7.29 6.32 1.41
CA ILE A 212 6.20 5.62 0.73
C ILE A 212 4.99 6.55 0.64
N SER A 213 4.26 6.51 -0.48
CA SER A 213 2.96 7.17 -0.65
C SER A 213 1.84 6.17 -0.83
N LEU A 214 0.62 6.54 -0.44
CA LEU A 214 -0.59 5.82 -0.82
C LEU A 214 -1.13 6.39 -2.15
N ALA A 215 -1.46 5.51 -3.08
CA ALA A 215 -2.13 5.83 -4.33
C ALA A 215 -3.42 5.00 -4.48
N LYS A 216 -4.36 5.52 -5.26
CA LYS A 216 -5.68 4.93 -5.50
C LYS A 216 -6.07 5.12 -6.96
N THR A 217 -6.77 4.14 -7.53
CA THR A 217 -7.26 4.23 -8.90
C THR A 217 -8.40 5.23 -9.05
N ASP A 218 -8.37 6.01 -10.12
CA ASP A 218 -9.49 6.83 -10.58
C ASP A 218 -10.53 6.00 -11.35
N ALA A 219 -11.56 6.68 -11.88
CA ALA A 219 -12.63 6.05 -12.67
C ALA A 219 -12.14 5.39 -13.98
N ASN A 220 -10.94 5.73 -14.46
CA ASN A 220 -10.32 5.12 -15.64
C ASN A 220 -9.37 3.98 -15.26
N GLY A 221 -9.24 3.67 -13.97
CA GLY A 221 -8.31 2.64 -13.47
C GLY A 221 -6.87 3.12 -13.30
N ASN A 222 -6.58 4.43 -13.45
CA ASN A 222 -5.23 4.96 -13.27
C ASN A 222 -4.95 5.30 -11.82
N LEU A 223 -3.78 4.88 -11.31
CA LEU A 223 -3.32 5.24 -9.97
C LEU A 223 -2.98 6.73 -9.89
N ASN A 224 -3.53 7.38 -8.88
CA ASN A 224 -3.21 8.75 -8.48
C ASN A 224 -2.79 8.77 -7.00
N SER A 225 -1.78 9.57 -6.68
CA SER A 225 -1.35 9.74 -5.29
C SER A 225 -2.44 10.41 -4.45
N LEU A 226 -2.57 10.02 -3.19
CA LEU A 226 -3.49 10.63 -2.22
C LEU A 226 -2.83 11.73 -1.37
N HIS A 227 -1.66 12.25 -1.79
CA HIS A 227 -0.98 13.41 -1.19
C HIS A 227 -1.58 14.74 -1.62
#